data_AF-A0A953SKJ9-F1
#
_entry.id   AF-A0A953SKJ9-F1
#
_cell.length_a   1.000
_cell.length_b   1.000
_cell.length_c   1.000
_cell.angle_alpha   90.00
_cell.angle_beta   90.00
_cell.angle_gamma   90.00
#
_symmetry.space_group_name_H-M   'P 1'
#
loop_
_entity.id
_entity.type
_entity.pdbx_description
1 polymer ?
#
loop_
_entity_poly.entity_id
_entity_poly.type
_entity_poly.pdbx_seq_one_letter_code
_entity_poly.pdbx_strand_id
1 'polypeptide(L)'
;MLIISACSDAPKSIHPVKGESKEKSELITELCKKFDAQQLADSVEFFTPDYQSKILEGTVIIDSTLKEIKHDESGHYIQAEVASNESLRIYASIKFDDSQYEDYLNSKSNNALLVVKLSNINLSDDLFELKVLEGDTLFLRAKNSLLLTGECLAYYEYSTLLRNDF
;
A
#
# COMPACT_ATOMS: atom_id res chain seq x y z
N MET A 1 14.43 -0.95 -34.41
CA MET A 1 14.06 0.44 -34.11
C MET A 1 12.85 0.40 -33.20
N LEU A 2 12.89 1.19 -32.13
CA LEU A 2 12.08 1.11 -30.91
C LEU A 2 10.55 1.17 -31.13
N ILE A 3 9.82 0.39 -30.34
CA ILE A 3 8.48 0.77 -29.86
C ILE A 3 8.59 0.92 -28.34
N ILE A 4 8.73 2.17 -27.90
CA ILE A 4 8.57 2.57 -26.51
C ILE A 4 7.05 2.61 -26.30
N SER A 5 6.47 1.56 -25.75
CA SER A 5 5.08 1.63 -25.26
C SER A 5 5.12 2.31 -23.90
N ALA A 6 4.80 3.60 -23.91
CA ALA A 6 4.73 4.42 -22.72
C ALA A 6 3.59 3.94 -21.81
N CYS A 7 3.86 4.02 -20.51
CA CYS A 7 2.88 4.00 -19.43
C CYS A 7 1.79 5.05 -19.71
N SER A 8 0.72 4.64 -20.38
CA SER A 8 -0.36 5.50 -20.85
C SER A 8 -1.65 4.72 -20.66
N ASP A 9 -2.28 5.00 -19.51
CA ASP A 9 -3.74 4.96 -19.24
C ASP A 9 -4.01 4.65 -17.76
N ALA A 10 -3.30 5.34 -16.86
CA ALA A 10 -3.77 5.58 -15.51
C ALA A 10 -4.49 6.94 -15.49
N PRO A 11 -5.60 7.09 -14.74
CA PRO A 11 -6.24 8.39 -14.57
C PRO A 11 -5.21 9.38 -14.02
N LYS A 12 -5.03 10.51 -14.72
CA LYS A 12 -4.10 11.57 -14.35
C LYS A 12 -4.53 12.22 -13.04
N SER A 13 -4.07 11.69 -11.91
CA SER A 13 -3.77 12.52 -10.75
C SER A 13 -2.33 13.00 -10.89
N ILE A 14 -2.13 14.08 -11.66
CA ILE A 14 -0.87 14.84 -11.65
C ILE A 14 -1.13 16.07 -10.78
N HIS A 15 -1.38 15.85 -9.50
CA HIS A 15 -1.02 16.83 -8.51
C HIS A 15 0.22 16.28 -7.82
N PRO A 16 1.42 16.85 -8.03
CA PRO A 16 2.53 16.53 -7.16
C PRO A 16 2.08 16.91 -5.75
N VAL A 17 1.82 15.90 -4.92
CA VAL A 17 1.57 16.10 -3.50
C VAL A 17 2.79 16.83 -2.98
N LYS A 18 2.58 18.08 -2.53
CA LYS A 18 3.63 18.89 -1.90
C LYS A 18 4.24 18.08 -0.76
N GLY A 19 5.39 17.46 -0.97
CA GLY A 19 6.11 16.71 0.06
C GLY A 19 6.77 15.40 -0.36
N GLU A 20 6.53 14.87 -1.57
CA GLU A 20 7.23 13.65 -1.99
C GLU A 20 8.71 13.91 -2.30
N SER A 21 9.61 13.12 -1.72
CA SER A 21 11.03 13.21 -2.04
C SER A 21 11.25 12.76 -3.49
N LYS A 22 12.05 13.51 -4.24
CA LYS A 22 12.42 13.18 -5.63
C LYS A 22 12.91 11.73 -5.78
N GLU A 23 13.61 11.22 -4.77
CA GLU A 23 14.13 9.86 -4.69
C GLU A 23 13.01 8.80 -4.71
N LYS A 24 11.90 9.03 -3.98
CA LYS A 24 10.75 8.11 -3.97
C LYS A 24 10.09 8.04 -5.35
N SER A 25 9.85 9.19 -6.00
CA SER A 25 9.23 9.22 -7.33
C SER A 25 10.10 8.57 -8.40
N GLU A 26 11.43 8.75 -8.32
CA GLU A 26 12.40 8.08 -9.20
C GLU A 26 12.38 6.56 -8.98
N LEU A 27 12.37 6.11 -7.72
CA LEU A 27 12.28 4.70 -7.37
C LEU A 27 10.96 4.07 -7.88
N ILE A 28 9.81 4.72 -7.67
CA ILE A 28 8.53 4.25 -8.21
C ILE A 28 8.62 4.09 -9.73
N THR A 29 9.20 5.07 -10.43
CA THR A 29 9.34 5.02 -11.89
C THR A 29 10.22 3.84 -12.33
N GLU A 30 11.32 3.57 -11.62
CA GLU A 30 12.18 2.42 -11.88
C GLU A 30 11.44 1.10 -11.67
N LEU A 31 10.74 0.97 -10.55
CA LEU A 31 9.99 -0.23 -10.19
C LEU A 31 8.84 -0.49 -11.18
N CYS A 32 8.11 0.53 -11.61
CA CYS A 32 7.05 0.40 -12.62
C CYS A 32 7.60 -0.21 -13.90
N LYS A 33 8.79 0.22 -14.36
CA LYS A 33 9.43 -0.33 -15.57
C LYS A 33 9.97 -1.74 -15.35
N LYS A 34 10.60 -1.98 -14.20
CA LYS A 34 11.25 -3.26 -13.89
C LYS A 34 10.24 -4.40 -13.75
N PHE A 35 9.07 -4.12 -13.16
CA PHE A 35 8.07 -5.13 -12.83
C PHE A 35 6.81 -5.08 -13.72
N ASP A 36 6.81 -4.22 -14.75
CA ASP A 36 5.61 -3.92 -15.55
C ASP A 36 4.40 -3.63 -14.66
N ALA A 37 4.62 -2.73 -13.69
CA ALA A 37 3.70 -2.45 -12.60
C ALA A 37 3.08 -1.06 -12.75
N GLN A 38 1.86 -0.90 -12.23
CA GLN A 38 1.22 0.41 -12.07
C GLN A 38 1.25 0.86 -10.61
N GLN A 39 1.41 2.16 -10.38
CA GLN A 39 1.27 2.70 -9.02
C GLN A 39 -0.19 2.60 -8.57
N LEU A 40 -0.40 2.08 -7.36
CA LEU A 40 -1.71 2.04 -6.73
C LEU A 40 -2.10 3.46 -6.31
N ALA A 41 -3.37 3.81 -6.49
CA ALA A 41 -3.90 5.10 -6.07
C ALA A 41 -3.79 5.26 -4.55
N ASP A 42 -3.37 6.45 -4.12
CA ASP A 42 -3.19 6.84 -2.71
C ASP A 42 -4.46 7.46 -2.10
N SER A 43 -5.50 7.66 -2.92
CA SER A 43 -6.81 8.16 -2.48
C SER A 43 -7.90 7.13 -2.69
N VAL A 44 -8.73 7.02 -1.65
CA VAL A 44 -9.90 6.13 -1.59
C VAL A 44 -10.91 6.40 -2.71
N GLU A 45 -10.99 7.65 -3.20
CA GLU A 45 -11.94 8.06 -4.25
C GLU A 45 -11.70 7.34 -5.59
N PHE A 46 -10.48 6.84 -5.82
CA PHE A 46 -10.14 6.14 -7.05
C PHE A 46 -10.49 4.65 -7.03
N PHE A 47 -10.88 4.07 -5.88
CA PHE A 47 -11.20 2.64 -5.72
C PHE A 47 -12.60 2.25 -6.24
N THR A 48 -12.88 2.63 -7.48
CA THR A 48 -14.08 2.21 -8.22
C THR A 48 -14.01 0.72 -8.62
N PRO A 49 -15.14 0.06 -8.93
CA PRO A 49 -15.14 -1.33 -9.39
C PRO A 49 -14.26 -1.59 -10.63
N ASP A 50 -14.22 -0.65 -11.57
CA ASP A 50 -13.38 -0.75 -12.77
C ASP A 50 -11.90 -0.70 -12.40
N TYR A 51 -11.53 0.21 -11.49
CA TYR A 51 -10.17 0.30 -10.98
C TYR A 51 -9.76 -0.95 -10.21
N GLN A 52 -10.65 -1.47 -9.35
CA GLN A 52 -10.45 -2.72 -8.61
C GLN A 52 -10.17 -3.90 -9.55
N SER A 53 -10.93 -4.02 -10.63
CA SER A 53 -10.72 -5.06 -11.65
C SER A 53 -9.35 -4.91 -12.31
N LYS A 54 -8.98 -3.67 -12.69
CA LYS A 54 -7.69 -3.38 -13.32
C LYS A 54 -6.50 -3.71 -12.44
N ILE A 55 -6.57 -3.43 -11.13
CA ILE A 55 -5.45 -3.70 -10.21
C ILE A 55 -5.33 -5.19 -9.84
N LEU A 56 -6.38 -5.98 -10.04
CA LEU A 56 -6.34 -7.44 -9.88
C LEU A 56 -5.69 -8.16 -11.07
N GLU A 57 -5.71 -7.57 -12.26
CA GLU A 57 -5.15 -8.18 -13.47
C GLU A 57 -3.62 -8.06 -13.57
N GLY A 58 -3.00 -7.14 -12.82
CA GLY A 58 -1.61 -6.77 -13.00
C GLY A 58 -0.79 -6.71 -11.70
N THR A 59 0.46 -6.29 -11.86
CA THR A 59 1.34 -5.95 -10.74
C THR A 59 1.09 -4.50 -10.34
N VAL A 60 1.02 -4.24 -9.04
CA VAL A 60 0.88 -2.89 -8.51
C VAL A 60 2.02 -2.53 -7.57
N ILE A 61 2.31 -1.23 -7.49
CA ILE A 61 3.19 -0.68 -6.46
C ILE A 61 2.32 -0.01 -5.42
N ILE A 62 2.35 -0.54 -4.20
CA ILE A 62 1.67 0.03 -3.05
C ILE A 62 2.67 0.89 -2.30
N ASP A 63 2.35 2.17 -2.21
CA ASP A 63 2.96 3.04 -1.23
C ASP A 63 2.19 2.92 0.09
N SER A 64 2.88 2.54 1.17
CA SER A 64 2.17 2.17 2.40
C SER A 64 2.95 2.41 3.68
N THR A 65 2.18 2.47 4.77
CA THR A 65 2.70 2.36 6.13
C THR A 65 2.36 0.98 6.69
N LEU A 66 3.38 0.19 6.98
CA LEU A 66 3.30 -1.13 7.59
C LEU A 66 2.78 -1.02 9.03
N LYS A 67 1.84 -1.88 9.42
CA LYS A 67 1.14 -1.82 10.71
C LYS A 67 1.43 -3.00 11.60
N GLU A 68 1.19 -4.21 11.10
CA GLU A 68 1.30 -5.43 11.87
C GLU A 68 1.76 -6.59 10.99
N ILE A 69 2.34 -7.59 11.65
CA ILE A 69 2.68 -8.87 11.04
C ILE A 69 1.68 -9.91 11.55
N LYS A 70 1.20 -10.75 10.64
CA LYS A 70 0.42 -11.94 10.94
C LYS A 70 1.22 -13.16 10.52
N HIS A 71 1.28 -14.13 11.42
CA HIS A 71 1.87 -15.44 11.16
C HIS A 71 0.78 -16.49 11.27
N ASP A 72 0.67 -17.33 10.25
CA ASP A 72 -0.11 -18.56 10.31
C ASP A 72 0.63 -19.71 9.61
N GLU A 73 0.01 -20.87 9.54
CA GLU A 73 0.59 -22.06 8.88
C GLU A 73 0.89 -21.85 7.39
N SER A 74 0.35 -20.80 6.77
CA SER A 74 0.45 -20.50 5.35
C SER A 74 1.51 -19.44 5.01
N GLY A 75 2.13 -18.79 6.00
CA GLY A 75 3.33 -17.97 5.84
C GLY A 75 3.34 -16.66 6.63
N HIS A 76 4.21 -15.76 6.18
CA HIS A 76 4.40 -14.42 6.74
C HIS A 76 3.51 -13.43 5.99
N TYR A 77 2.61 -12.76 6.70
CA TYR A 77 1.75 -11.72 6.12
C TYR A 77 2.03 -10.38 6.78
N ILE A 78 2.25 -9.35 5.97
CA ILE A 78 2.36 -7.98 6.44
C ILE A 78 1.06 -7.26 6.13
N GLN A 79 0.49 -6.66 7.16
CA GLN A 79 -0.63 -5.74 7.01
C GLN A 79 -0.11 -4.31 6.89
N ALA A 80 -0.52 -3.64 5.83
CA ALA A 80 -0.14 -2.27 5.52
C ALA A 80 -1.39 -1.40 5.32
N GLU A 81 -1.34 -0.16 5.78
CA GLU A 81 -2.33 0.86 5.43
C GLU A 81 -1.92 1.53 4.12
N VAL A 82 -2.85 1.56 3.17
CA VAL A 82 -2.62 2.08 1.82
C VAL A 82 -3.20 3.50 1.70
N ALA A 83 -4.47 3.64 2.05
CA ALA A 83 -5.20 4.89 1.96
C ALA A 83 -6.32 4.88 2.98
N SER A 84 -6.66 6.05 3.52
CA SER A 84 -7.79 6.18 4.43
C SER A 84 -8.44 7.55 4.33
N ASN A 85 -9.75 7.59 4.56
CA ASN A 85 -10.50 8.82 4.77
C ASN A 85 -11.49 8.66 5.94
N GLU A 86 -12.42 9.60 6.08
CA GLU A 86 -13.42 9.57 7.15
C GLU A 86 -14.35 8.35 7.08
N SER A 87 -14.65 7.87 5.86
CA SER A 87 -15.69 6.86 5.61
C SER A 87 -15.16 5.46 5.30
N LEU A 88 -13.94 5.35 4.76
CA LEU A 88 -13.39 4.11 4.25
C LEU A 88 -11.87 4.05 4.49
N ARG A 89 -11.40 2.86 4.87
CA ARG A 89 -9.98 2.53 5.00
C ARG A 89 -9.60 1.42 4.04
N ILE A 90 -8.42 1.51 3.46
CA ILE A 90 -7.87 0.53 2.54
C ILE A 90 -6.61 -0.04 3.16
N TYR A 91 -6.67 -1.34 3.41
CA TYR A 91 -5.57 -2.12 3.95
C TYR A 91 -5.11 -3.12 2.89
N ALA A 92 -3.83 -3.48 2.96
CA ALA A 92 -3.27 -4.59 2.22
C ALA A 92 -2.78 -5.65 3.22
N SER A 93 -3.12 -6.92 3.00
CA SER A 93 -2.53 -8.07 3.68
C SER A 93 -1.75 -8.87 2.65
N ILE A 94 -0.43 -8.70 2.69
CA ILE A 94 0.46 -9.18 1.63
C ILE A 94 1.34 -10.28 2.19
N LYS A 95 1.36 -11.41 1.49
CA LYS A 95 2.24 -12.53 1.79
C LYS A 95 3.68 -12.20 1.37
N PHE A 96 4.62 -12.41 2.27
CA PHE A 96 6.05 -12.24 2.07
C PHE A 96 6.71 -13.62 1.99
N ASP A 97 7.76 -13.73 1.18
CA ASP A 97 8.71 -14.84 1.29
C ASP A 97 9.70 -14.60 2.46
N ASP A 98 10.48 -15.63 2.79
CA ASP A 98 11.42 -15.59 3.91
C ASP A 98 12.47 -14.47 3.75
N SER A 99 12.94 -14.21 2.53
CA SER A 99 13.95 -13.17 2.28
C SER A 99 13.38 -11.78 2.50
N GLN A 100 12.20 -11.51 1.94
CA GLN A 100 11.50 -10.25 2.10
C GLN A 100 11.11 -10.01 3.56
N TYR A 101 10.74 -11.08 4.26
CA TYR A 101 10.41 -11.04 5.68
C TYR A 101 11.64 -10.67 6.53
N GLU A 102 12.80 -11.26 6.26
CA GLU A 102 14.06 -10.87 6.90
C GLU A 102 14.42 -9.41 6.60
N ASP A 103 14.25 -8.94 5.36
CA ASP A 103 14.47 -7.54 5.00
C ASP A 103 13.55 -6.59 5.80
N TYR A 104 12.30 -6.98 6.00
CA TYR A 104 11.35 -6.23 6.83
C TYR A 104 11.78 -6.20 8.31
N LEU A 105 12.19 -7.35 8.88
CA LEU A 105 12.63 -7.43 10.28
C LEU A 105 13.85 -6.54 10.57
N ASN A 106 14.69 -6.32 9.56
CA ASN A 106 15.86 -5.45 9.63
C ASN A 106 15.56 -3.98 9.29
N SER A 107 14.31 -3.67 8.92
CA SER A 107 13.92 -2.31 8.55
C SER A 107 13.88 -1.36 9.75
N LYS A 108 14.07 -0.07 9.48
CA LYS A 108 14.10 0.99 10.51
C LYS A 108 12.92 1.96 10.40
N SER A 109 12.11 1.80 9.36
CA SER A 109 10.98 2.63 8.99
C SER A 109 9.80 1.73 8.70
N ASN A 110 8.61 2.19 9.10
CA ASN A 110 7.37 1.52 8.76
C ASN A 110 6.85 1.94 7.37
N ASN A 111 7.56 2.80 6.65
CA ASN A 111 7.15 3.24 5.30
C ASN A 111 7.88 2.44 4.24
N ALA A 112 7.11 1.84 3.33
CA ALA A 112 7.66 0.97 2.31
C ALA A 112 6.86 1.06 1.00
N LEU A 113 7.59 0.87 -0.10
CA LEU A 113 7.03 0.54 -1.40
C LEU A 113 7.00 -0.97 -1.53
N LEU A 114 5.80 -1.52 -1.72
CA LEU A 114 5.57 -2.93 -1.96
C LEU A 114 5.26 -3.12 -3.44
N VAL A 115 6.02 -3.96 -4.14
CA VAL A 115 5.63 -4.45 -5.45
C VAL A 115 4.85 -5.73 -5.25
N VAL A 116 3.61 -5.77 -5.73
CA VAL A 116 2.64 -6.77 -5.31
C VAL A 116 1.81 -7.27 -6.47
N LYS A 117 1.52 -8.57 -6.45
CA LYS A 117 0.49 -9.16 -7.29
C LYS A 117 -0.74 -9.42 -6.44
N LEU A 118 -1.80 -8.66 -6.70
CA LEU A 118 -3.05 -8.82 -5.97
C LEU A 118 -3.76 -10.10 -6.45
N SER A 119 -4.46 -10.74 -5.51
CA SER A 119 -5.23 -11.96 -5.74
C SER A 119 -6.71 -11.77 -5.44
N ASN A 120 -7.03 -10.87 -4.51
CA ASN A 120 -8.40 -10.61 -4.10
C ASN A 120 -8.56 -9.22 -3.47
N ILE A 121 -9.80 -8.71 -3.50
CA ILE A 121 -10.24 -7.49 -2.85
C ILE A 121 -11.53 -7.82 -2.10
N ASN A 122 -11.50 -7.73 -0.78
CA ASN A 122 -12.66 -8.02 0.06
C ASN A 122 -13.16 -6.73 0.72
N LEU A 123 -14.48 -6.57 0.75
CA LEU A 123 -15.10 -5.64 1.69
C LEU A 123 -15.10 -6.31 3.07
N SER A 124 -14.48 -5.65 4.04
CA SER A 124 -14.45 -6.07 5.44
C SER A 124 -15.19 -5.04 6.28
N ASP A 125 -16.21 -5.51 7.00
CA ASP A 125 -17.01 -4.68 7.91
C ASP A 125 -16.44 -4.66 9.34
N ASP A 126 -15.30 -5.32 9.59
CA ASP A 126 -14.95 -5.84 10.93
C ASP A 126 -13.81 -5.09 11.67
N LEU A 127 -13.34 -3.94 11.20
CA LEU A 127 -12.29 -3.20 11.92
C LEU A 127 -12.88 -2.16 12.88
N PHE A 128 -13.14 -2.60 14.11
CA PHE A 128 -13.48 -1.73 15.24
C PHE A 128 -12.21 -1.09 15.82
N GLU A 129 -12.16 0.24 15.88
CA GLU A 129 -11.10 0.95 16.58
C GLU A 129 -11.58 1.27 18.01
N LEU A 130 -11.05 0.55 19.00
CA LEU A 130 -11.32 0.83 20.41
C LEU A 130 -10.34 1.91 20.89
N LYS A 131 -10.86 3.11 21.18
CA LYS A 131 -10.08 4.16 21.85
C LYS A 131 -10.67 4.41 23.24
N VAL A 132 -9.88 4.08 24.27
CA VAL A 132 -10.22 4.42 25.66
C VAL A 132 -9.62 5.79 25.96
N LEU A 133 -10.47 6.77 26.25
CA LEU A 133 -10.09 8.09 26.75
C LEU A 133 -10.81 8.27 28.09
N GLU A 134 -10.03 8.46 29.15
CA GLU A 134 -10.52 8.93 30.47
C GLU A 134 -11.75 8.18 31.05
N GLY A 135 -11.78 6.85 30.95
CA GLY A 135 -12.79 6.04 31.65
C GLY A 135 -14.10 5.81 30.90
N ASP A 136 -14.33 6.49 29.77
CA ASP A 136 -15.46 6.22 28.89
C ASP A 136 -15.06 5.33 27.72
N THR A 137 -15.80 4.23 27.52
CA THR A 137 -15.62 3.34 26.37
C THR A 137 -16.37 3.92 25.19
N LEU A 138 -15.64 4.53 24.26
CA LEU A 138 -16.18 5.01 22.99
C LEU A 138 -16.20 3.87 21.96
N PHE A 139 -17.39 3.40 21.61
CA PHE A 139 -17.59 2.51 20.46
C PHE A 139 -17.51 3.35 19.19
N LEU A 140 -16.37 3.33 18.50
CA LEU A 140 -16.25 3.91 17.17
C LEU A 140 -16.92 2.96 16.17
N ARG A 141 -17.92 3.49 15.46
CA ARG A 141 -18.66 2.81 14.39
C ARG A 141 -17.67 2.17 13.41
N ALA A 142 -17.93 0.91 13.02
CA ALA A 142 -17.16 0.22 11.99
C ALA A 142 -17.03 1.12 10.74
N LYS A 143 -15.80 1.46 10.38
CA LYS A 143 -15.54 2.07 9.07
C LYS A 143 -15.53 0.93 8.06
N ASN A 144 -16.24 1.10 6.95
CA ASN A 144 -16.12 0.20 5.82
C ASN A 144 -14.64 0.06 5.50
N SER A 145 -14.15 -1.16 5.36
CA SER A 145 -12.74 -1.41 5.05
C SER A 145 -12.64 -2.21 3.77
N LEU A 146 -11.70 -1.85 2.90
CA LEU A 146 -11.28 -2.71 1.79
C LEU A 146 -9.98 -3.39 2.17
N LEU A 147 -9.95 -4.70 2.04
CA LEU A 147 -8.77 -5.51 2.25
C LEU A 147 -8.28 -6.06 0.91
N LEU A 148 -7.11 -5.59 0.48
CA LEU A 148 -6.38 -6.10 -0.66
C LEU A 148 -5.52 -7.27 -0.19
N THR A 149 -5.61 -8.43 -0.83
CA THR A 149 -4.73 -9.57 -0.50
C THR A 149 -3.90 -9.98 -1.70
N GLY A 150 -2.66 -10.39 -1.47
CA GLY A 150 -1.76 -10.74 -2.56
C GLY A 150 -0.39 -11.21 -2.09
N GLU A 151 0.52 -11.30 -3.05
CA GLU A 151 1.90 -11.76 -2.82
C GLU A 151 2.89 -10.63 -3.14
N CYS A 152 3.85 -10.44 -2.24
CA CYS A 152 4.95 -9.50 -2.41
C CYS A 152 5.95 -10.06 -3.42
N LEU A 153 6.27 -9.25 -4.43
CA LEU A 153 7.32 -9.53 -5.40
C LEU A 153 8.62 -8.83 -5.02
N ALA A 154 8.52 -7.65 -4.41
CA ALA A 154 9.66 -6.91 -3.89
C ALA A 154 9.26 -5.91 -2.82
N TYR A 155 10.19 -5.70 -1.88
CA TYR A 155 10.05 -4.83 -0.72
C TYR A 155 11.14 -3.76 -0.76
N TYR A 156 10.76 -2.49 -0.59
CA TYR A 156 11.69 -1.38 -0.52
C TYR A 156 11.30 -0.42 0.61
N GLU A 157 12.11 -0.42 1.67
CA GLU A 157 12.00 0.58 2.73
C GLU A 157 12.41 1.96 2.20
N TYR A 158 11.70 3.00 2.65
CA TYR A 158 12.18 4.37 2.51
C TYR A 158 11.96 5.15 3.80
N SER A 159 12.92 6.02 4.12
CA SER A 159 12.81 6.91 5.28
C SER A 159 12.06 8.18 4.90
N THR A 160 10.99 8.50 5.62
CA THR A 160 10.42 9.85 5.64
C THR A 160 11.29 10.73 6.52
N LEU A 161 12.53 11.00 6.10
CA LEU A 161 13.28 12.11 6.68
C LEU A 161 12.62 13.40 6.21
N LEU A 162 11.64 13.89 6.99
CA LEU A 162 11.46 15.33 7.10
C LEU A 162 12.80 15.87 7.60
N ARG A 163 13.63 16.43 6.71
CA ARG A 163 14.72 17.32 7.12
C ARG A 163 14.08 18.48 7.87
N ASN A 164 13.94 18.34 9.19
CA ASN A 164 13.89 19.47 10.09
C ASN A 164 15.34 19.87 10.32
N ASP A 165 15.91 20.60 9.36
CA ASP A 165 17.09 21.42 9.61
C ASP A 165 16.61 22.60 10.47
N PHE A 166 16.73 22.48 11.79
CA PHE A 166 16.72 23.60 12.75
C PHE A 166 18.08 23.72 13.42
#